data_AF-A0A0D3JGR4-F1
#
_entry.id   AF-A0A0D3JGR4-F1
#
_cell.length_a   1.000
_cell.length_b   1.000
_cell.length_c   1.000
_cell.angle_alpha   90.00
_cell.angle_beta   90.00
_cell.angle_gamma   90.00
#
_symmetry.space_group_name_H-M   'P 1'
#
loop_
_entity.id
_entity.type
_entity.pdbx_description
1 polymer ?
#
loop_
_entity_poly.entity_id
_entity_poly.type
_entity_poly.pdbx_seq_one_letter_code
_entity_poly.pdbx_strand_id
1 'polypeptide(L)'
;NACKQLQESRHIERALCLELAVAGYEVVLEVYTREAYPADWAMTQMNLGTAYYDRIRGEKAANLEAAIEHSEAALEVYTREAYPEEWAMTQNNLAAAYRNRIRGEKAANVEAAIQHCEAALEVYTREAYPEKWATTQMNLATAYSDRIRGEKAANVEAAIERYEAALEVCTRAAYPEEWAMTQMNLATAYRNRIRGEKAANVEAAIERYEAALEVYTRAAY
;
A
#
# COMPACT_ATOMS: atom_id res chain seq x y z
N ASN A 1 -19.38 24.35 -7.55
CA ASN A 1 -20.48 23.48 -8.02
C ASN A 1 -20.09 22.56 -9.17
N ALA A 2 -19.48 23.01 -10.28
CA ALA A 2 -19.06 22.12 -11.37
C ALA A 2 -17.94 21.11 -11.03
N CYS A 3 -16.89 21.54 -10.31
CA CYS A 3 -15.80 20.64 -9.88
C CYS A 3 -16.29 19.53 -8.94
N LYS A 4 -17.19 19.87 -8.01
CA LYS A 4 -17.83 18.91 -7.10
C LYS A 4 -18.69 17.89 -7.85
N GLN A 5 -19.47 18.34 -8.84
CA GLN A 5 -20.28 17.45 -9.69
C GLN A 5 -19.44 16.52 -10.57
N LEU A 6 -18.31 17.01 -11.10
CA LEU A 6 -17.37 16.18 -11.87
C LEU A 6 -16.68 15.13 -10.97
N GLN A 7 -16.31 15.52 -9.76
CA GLN A 7 -15.73 14.60 -8.78
C GLN A 7 -16.74 13.53 -8.35
N GLU A 8 -17.99 13.93 -8.05
CA GLU A 8 -19.08 13.00 -7.75
C GLU A 8 -19.36 12.05 -8.92
N SER A 9 -19.37 12.54 -10.16
CA SER A 9 -19.52 11.70 -11.36
C SER A 9 -18.39 10.68 -11.52
N ARG A 10 -17.13 11.11 -11.31
CA ARG A 10 -15.96 10.20 -11.34
C ARG A 10 -16.01 9.14 -10.24
N HIS A 11 -16.49 9.49 -9.06
CA HIS A 11 -16.66 8.52 -7.96
C HIS A 11 -17.74 7.48 -8.28
N ILE A 12 -18.85 7.90 -8.87
CA ILE A 12 -19.92 6.99 -9.31
C ILE A 12 -19.41 6.04 -10.39
N GLU A 13 -18.69 6.56 -11.39
CA GLU A 13 -18.12 5.78 -12.48
C GLU A 13 -17.08 4.77 -11.96
N ARG A 14 -16.15 5.20 -11.10
CA ARG A 14 -15.17 4.30 -10.46
C ARG A 14 -15.85 3.20 -9.66
N ALA A 15 -16.86 3.54 -8.86
CA ALA A 15 -17.59 2.55 -8.09
C ALA A 15 -18.28 1.52 -8.99
N LEU A 16 -18.88 1.95 -10.11
CA LEU A 16 -19.49 1.04 -11.08
C LEU A 16 -18.46 0.14 -11.76
N CYS A 17 -17.32 0.69 -12.17
CA CYS A 17 -16.22 -0.07 -12.77
C CYS A 17 -15.71 -1.17 -11.83
N LEU A 18 -15.60 -0.90 -10.53
CA LEU A 18 -15.19 -1.89 -9.54
C LEU A 18 -16.22 -3.03 -9.39
N GLU A 19 -17.52 -2.74 -9.41
CA GLU A 19 -18.55 -3.80 -9.37
C GLU A 19 -18.52 -4.67 -10.64
N LEU A 20 -18.32 -4.05 -11.81
CA LEU A 20 -18.18 -4.79 -13.06
C LEU A 20 -16.91 -5.65 -13.07
N ALA A 21 -15.81 -5.15 -12.51
CA ALA A 21 -14.57 -5.91 -12.38
C ALA A 21 -14.76 -7.12 -11.45
N VAL A 22 -15.35 -6.92 -10.27
CA VAL A 22 -15.66 -8.01 -9.32
C VAL A 22 -16.52 -9.08 -9.99
N ALA A 23 -17.66 -8.70 -10.56
CA ALA A 23 -18.55 -9.64 -11.24
C ALA A 23 -17.88 -10.33 -12.45
N GLY A 24 -17.07 -9.60 -13.21
CA GLY A 24 -16.32 -10.15 -14.34
C GLY A 24 -15.30 -11.19 -13.91
N TYR A 25 -14.53 -10.92 -12.86
CA TYR A 25 -13.56 -11.87 -12.32
C TYR A 25 -14.24 -13.09 -11.70
N GLU A 26 -15.35 -12.93 -10.98
CA GLU A 26 -16.15 -14.05 -10.46
C GLU A 26 -16.60 -15.00 -11.59
N VAL A 27 -17.07 -14.45 -12.72
CA VAL A 27 -17.42 -15.26 -13.91
C VAL A 27 -16.21 -15.93 -14.54
N VAL A 28 -15.07 -15.22 -14.63
CA VAL A 28 -13.83 -15.80 -15.17
C VAL A 28 -13.36 -16.98 -14.31
N LEU A 29 -13.51 -16.92 -12.99
CA LEU A 29 -13.15 -18.01 -12.07
C LEU A 29 -14.02 -19.27 -12.23
N GLU A 30 -15.18 -19.19 -12.91
CA GLU A 30 -15.96 -20.39 -13.27
C GLU A 30 -15.28 -21.20 -14.39
N VAL A 31 -14.45 -20.56 -15.22
CA VAL A 31 -13.76 -21.17 -16.36
C VAL A 31 -12.28 -21.43 -16.05
N TYR A 32 -11.61 -20.41 -15.50
CA TYR A 32 -10.22 -20.52 -15.07
C TYR A 32 -10.20 -21.10 -13.68
N THR A 33 -10.18 -22.43 -13.58
CA THR A 33 -10.00 -23.12 -12.30
C THR A 33 -8.51 -23.27 -11.98
N ARG A 34 -8.18 -23.45 -10.70
CA ARG A 34 -6.80 -23.67 -10.25
C ARG A 34 -6.16 -24.87 -10.94
N GLU A 35 -6.92 -25.94 -11.20
CA GLU A 35 -6.41 -27.16 -11.81
C GLU A 35 -6.22 -27.04 -13.33
N ALA A 36 -7.11 -26.34 -14.03
CA ALA A 36 -7.07 -26.23 -15.49
C ALA A 36 -6.15 -25.09 -15.97
N TYR A 37 -6.16 -23.96 -15.26
CA TYR A 37 -5.44 -22.75 -15.62
C TYR A 37 -4.83 -22.09 -14.37
N PRO A 38 -3.84 -22.73 -13.71
CA PRO A 38 -3.35 -22.29 -12.40
C PRO A 38 -2.87 -20.83 -12.39
N ALA A 39 -2.09 -20.42 -13.39
CA ALA A 39 -1.56 -19.05 -13.48
C ALA A 39 -2.68 -18.02 -13.73
N ASP A 40 -3.57 -18.27 -14.69
CA ASP A 40 -4.69 -17.36 -14.99
C ASP A 40 -5.69 -17.27 -13.83
N TRP A 41 -5.94 -18.39 -13.13
CA TRP A 41 -6.73 -18.41 -11.91
C TRP A 41 -6.08 -17.54 -10.84
N ALA A 42 -4.78 -17.71 -10.57
CA ALA A 42 -4.06 -16.92 -9.57
C ALA A 42 -4.01 -15.43 -9.90
N MET A 43 -3.81 -15.09 -11.17
CA MET A 43 -3.92 -13.70 -11.65
C MET A 43 -5.31 -13.13 -11.39
N THR A 44 -6.36 -13.90 -11.68
CA THR A 44 -7.75 -13.48 -11.47
C THR A 44 -8.05 -13.30 -9.99
N GLN A 45 -7.59 -14.21 -9.14
CA GLN A 45 -7.69 -14.11 -7.68
C GLN A 45 -6.99 -12.84 -7.16
N MET A 46 -5.74 -12.61 -7.55
CA MET A 46 -5.00 -11.41 -7.14
C MET A 46 -5.70 -10.12 -7.57
N ASN A 47 -6.21 -10.06 -8.81
CA ASN A 47 -6.94 -8.90 -9.33
C ASN A 47 -8.28 -8.68 -8.60
N LEU A 48 -8.98 -9.76 -8.27
CA LEU A 48 -10.20 -9.72 -7.47
C LEU A 48 -9.91 -9.22 -6.05
N GLY A 49 -8.79 -9.64 -5.46
CA GLY A 49 -8.30 -9.13 -4.19
C GLY A 49 -8.08 -7.62 -4.21
N THR A 50 -7.39 -7.10 -5.24
CA THR A 50 -7.23 -5.65 -5.45
C THR A 50 -8.57 -4.94 -5.65
N ALA A 51 -9.49 -5.51 -6.44
CA ALA A 51 -10.80 -4.92 -6.68
C ALA A 51 -11.61 -4.79 -5.38
N TYR A 52 -11.62 -5.81 -4.53
CA TYR A 52 -12.27 -5.74 -3.22
C TYR A 52 -11.60 -4.74 -2.27
N TYR A 53 -10.26 -4.66 -2.27
CA TYR A 53 -9.54 -3.66 -1.47
C TYR A 53 -10.00 -2.23 -1.80
N ASP A 54 -10.14 -1.93 -3.09
CA ASP A 54 -10.58 -0.63 -3.62
C ASP A 54 -12.09 -0.41 -3.58
N ARG A 55 -12.88 -1.48 -3.39
CA ARG A 55 -14.34 -1.45 -3.46
C ARG A 55 -14.94 -0.53 -2.39
N ILE A 56 -15.72 0.44 -2.87
CA ILE A 56 -16.40 1.45 -2.05
C ILE A 56 -17.77 0.94 -1.56
N ARG A 57 -18.46 0.11 -2.36
CA ARG A 57 -19.77 -0.45 -1.99
C ARG A 57 -19.64 -1.63 -1.04
N GLY A 58 -20.68 -1.87 -0.24
CA GLY A 58 -20.68 -2.92 0.78
C GLY A 58 -19.97 -2.49 2.07
N GLU A 59 -19.85 -3.42 3.01
CA GLU A 59 -19.15 -3.16 4.27
C GLU A 59 -17.63 -3.19 4.06
N LYS A 60 -16.93 -2.10 4.41
CA LYS A 60 -15.48 -2.01 4.23
C LYS A 60 -14.72 -3.14 4.92
N ALA A 61 -15.20 -3.59 6.09
CA ALA A 61 -14.60 -4.72 6.80
C ALA A 61 -14.72 -6.01 5.99
N ALA A 62 -15.89 -6.31 5.41
CA ALA A 62 -16.09 -7.50 4.59
C ALA A 62 -15.25 -7.45 3.29
N ASN A 63 -15.19 -6.29 2.64
CA ASN A 63 -14.36 -6.09 1.46
C ASN A 63 -12.87 -6.34 1.75
N LEU A 64 -12.37 -5.91 2.92
CA LEU A 64 -10.98 -6.17 3.30
C LEU A 64 -10.71 -7.65 3.61
N GLU A 65 -11.67 -8.38 4.18
CA GLU A 65 -11.51 -9.84 4.33
C GLU A 65 -11.49 -10.54 2.98
N ALA A 66 -12.38 -10.17 2.05
CA ALA A 66 -12.38 -10.71 0.69
C ALA A 66 -11.06 -10.39 -0.04
N ALA A 67 -10.54 -9.17 0.12
CA ALA A 67 -9.25 -8.80 -0.45
C ALA A 67 -8.10 -9.68 0.03
N ILE A 68 -8.09 -10.01 1.33
CA ILE A 68 -7.12 -10.92 1.94
C ILE A 68 -7.30 -12.33 1.41
N GLU A 69 -8.52 -12.87 1.46
CA GLU A 69 -8.84 -14.23 1.01
C GLU A 69 -8.42 -14.49 -0.44
N HIS A 70 -8.78 -13.59 -1.36
CA HIS A 70 -8.40 -13.71 -2.76
C HIS A 70 -6.90 -13.54 -3.01
N SER A 71 -6.22 -12.67 -2.25
CA SER A 71 -4.77 -12.53 -2.36
C SER A 71 -4.04 -13.75 -1.78
N GLU A 72 -4.51 -14.33 -0.68
CA GLU A 72 -3.99 -15.60 -0.13
C GLU A 72 -4.20 -16.76 -1.10
N ALA A 73 -5.37 -16.83 -1.76
CA ALA A 73 -5.64 -17.84 -2.78
C ALA A 73 -4.65 -17.75 -3.96
N ALA A 74 -4.32 -16.53 -4.43
CA ALA A 74 -3.32 -16.34 -5.48
C ALA A 74 -1.93 -16.89 -5.10
N LEU A 75 -1.55 -16.80 -3.81
CA LEU A 75 -0.27 -17.32 -3.30
C LEU A 75 -0.21 -18.86 -3.27
N GLU A 76 -1.32 -19.58 -3.48
CA GLU A 76 -1.27 -21.04 -3.66
C GLU A 76 -0.57 -21.45 -4.97
N VAL A 77 -0.54 -20.56 -5.96
CA VAL A 77 0.11 -20.79 -7.27
C VAL A 77 1.32 -19.89 -7.43
N TYR A 78 1.17 -18.60 -7.11
CA TYR A 78 2.28 -17.66 -7.15
C TYR A 78 3.18 -17.92 -5.96
N THR A 79 4.22 -18.73 -6.18
CA THR A 79 5.30 -18.93 -5.23
C THR A 79 6.49 -18.04 -5.60
N ARG A 80 7.34 -17.72 -4.62
CA ARG A 80 8.54 -16.90 -4.84
C ARG A 80 9.46 -17.50 -5.92
N GLU A 81 9.54 -18.83 -5.99
CA GLU A 81 10.43 -19.53 -6.92
C GLU A 81 9.87 -19.60 -8.35
N ALA A 82 8.56 -19.80 -8.51
CA ALA A 82 7.95 -19.97 -9.83
C ALA A 82 7.49 -18.65 -10.46
N TYR A 83 7.01 -17.70 -9.64
CA TYR A 83 6.42 -16.42 -10.05
C TYR A 83 6.89 -15.32 -9.09
N PRO A 84 8.20 -14.99 -9.05
CA PRO A 84 8.76 -14.10 -8.03
C PRO A 84 8.09 -12.73 -8.02
N GLU A 85 7.80 -12.16 -9.20
CA GLU A 85 7.22 -10.83 -9.33
C GLU A 85 5.76 -10.79 -8.89
N GLU A 86 4.94 -11.74 -9.36
CA GLU A 86 3.54 -11.86 -8.99
C GLU A 86 3.37 -12.22 -7.52
N TRP A 87 4.23 -13.09 -6.98
CA TRP A 87 4.31 -13.37 -5.55
C TRP A 87 4.58 -12.09 -4.76
N ALA A 88 5.63 -11.33 -5.11
CA ALA A 88 5.96 -10.10 -4.40
C ALA A 88 4.89 -9.01 -4.53
N MET A 89 4.21 -8.91 -5.68
CA MET A 89 3.06 -8.03 -5.86
C MET A 89 1.91 -8.42 -4.93
N THR A 90 1.60 -9.71 -4.85
CA THR A 90 0.54 -10.25 -4.00
C THR A 90 0.86 -10.06 -2.52
N GLN A 91 2.11 -10.26 -2.12
CA GLN A 91 2.60 -9.93 -0.77
C GLN A 91 2.38 -8.44 -0.44
N ASN A 92 2.76 -7.52 -1.34
CA ASN A 92 2.55 -6.09 -1.11
C ASN A 92 1.06 -5.69 -1.03
N ASN A 93 0.17 -6.37 -1.78
CA ASN A 93 -1.28 -6.19 -1.68
C ASN A 93 -1.82 -6.69 -0.33
N LEU A 94 -1.39 -7.86 0.13
CA LEU A 94 -1.72 -8.37 1.47
C LEU A 94 -1.25 -7.41 2.56
N ALA A 95 -0.06 -6.83 2.43
CA ALA A 95 0.43 -5.86 3.39
C ALA A 95 -0.52 -4.65 3.54
N ALA A 96 -0.97 -4.09 2.41
CA ALA A 96 -1.93 -3.00 2.40
C ALA A 96 -3.29 -3.43 3.00
N ALA A 97 -3.79 -4.61 2.65
CA ALA A 97 -5.05 -5.15 3.14
C ALA A 97 -5.02 -5.37 4.66
N TYR A 98 -3.99 -6.04 5.19
CA TYR A 98 -3.82 -6.26 6.63
C TYR A 98 -3.64 -4.97 7.40
N ARG A 99 -2.86 -4.01 6.89
CA ARG A 99 -2.68 -2.71 7.56
C ARG A 99 -4.02 -2.00 7.76
N ASN A 100 -4.90 -2.07 6.76
CA ASN A 100 -6.23 -1.45 6.78
C ASN A 100 -7.33 -2.34 7.38
N ARG A 101 -7.04 -3.62 7.65
CA ARG A 101 -8.00 -4.59 8.16
C ARG A 101 -8.66 -4.11 9.45
N ILE A 102 -9.99 -4.13 9.45
CA ILE A 102 -10.84 -3.66 10.55
C ILE A 102 -11.09 -4.77 11.58
N ARG A 103 -11.22 -6.02 11.13
CA ARG A 103 -11.46 -7.18 11.99
C ARG A 103 -10.16 -7.70 12.59
N GLY A 104 -10.27 -8.39 13.73
CA GLY A 104 -9.13 -8.93 14.47
C GLY A 104 -8.40 -7.88 15.31
N GLU A 105 -7.28 -8.28 15.90
CA GLU A 105 -6.47 -7.39 16.73
C GLU A 105 -5.62 -6.47 15.85
N LYS A 106 -5.76 -5.15 16.02
CA LYS A 106 -4.99 -4.15 15.24
C LYS A 106 -3.48 -4.39 15.32
N ALA A 107 -2.97 -4.77 16.49
CA ALA A 107 -1.55 -5.06 16.67
C ALA A 107 -1.08 -6.24 15.81
N ALA A 108 -1.86 -7.34 15.78
CA ALA A 108 -1.54 -8.51 14.96
C ALA A 108 -1.65 -8.20 13.46
N ASN A 109 -2.67 -7.43 13.06
CA ASN A 109 -2.84 -7.00 11.67
C ASN A 109 -1.65 -6.16 11.17
N VAL A 110 -1.11 -5.26 12.01
CA VAL A 110 0.08 -4.47 11.63
C VAL A 110 1.34 -5.34 11.55
N GLU A 111 1.52 -6.33 12.43
CA GLU A 111 2.66 -7.27 12.29
C GLU A 111 2.55 -8.09 10.99
N ALA A 112 1.36 -8.56 10.63
CA ALA A 112 1.15 -9.25 9.36
C ALA A 112 1.50 -8.33 8.17
N ALA A 113 1.08 -7.07 8.21
CA ALA A 113 1.43 -6.10 7.17
C ALA A 113 2.94 -5.89 7.02
N ILE A 114 3.67 -5.82 8.14
CA ILE A 114 5.14 -5.72 8.14
C ILE A 114 5.75 -6.96 7.48
N GLN A 115 5.32 -8.15 7.89
CA GLN A 115 5.83 -9.42 7.35
C GLN A 115 5.63 -9.52 5.83
N HIS A 116 4.45 -9.14 5.35
CA HIS A 116 4.14 -9.16 3.92
C HIS A 116 4.96 -8.13 3.12
N CYS A 117 5.20 -6.93 3.66
CA CYS A 117 6.11 -5.96 3.06
C CYS A 117 7.56 -6.49 3.01
N GLU A 118 8.05 -7.08 4.11
CA GLU A 118 9.39 -7.66 4.18
C GLU A 118 9.56 -8.80 3.17
N ALA A 119 8.54 -9.66 3.04
CA ALA A 119 8.51 -10.72 2.03
C ALA A 119 8.59 -10.14 0.60
N ALA A 120 7.78 -9.14 0.27
CA ALA A 120 7.84 -8.49 -1.05
C ALA A 120 9.23 -7.89 -1.36
N LEU A 121 9.93 -7.35 -0.36
CA LEU A 121 11.28 -6.80 -0.49
C LEU A 121 12.37 -7.86 -0.74
N GLU A 122 12.09 -9.15 -0.56
CA GLU A 122 13.02 -10.22 -0.96
C GLU A 122 13.18 -10.30 -2.49
N VAL A 123 12.17 -9.86 -3.25
CA VAL A 123 12.17 -9.83 -4.72
C VAL A 123 12.32 -8.40 -5.23
N TYR A 124 11.53 -7.48 -4.70
CA TYR A 124 11.60 -6.07 -5.05
C TYR A 124 12.82 -5.45 -4.37
N THR A 125 13.97 -5.57 -5.03
CA THR A 125 15.20 -4.86 -4.67
C THR A 125 15.26 -3.51 -5.37
N ARG A 126 16.07 -2.60 -4.82
CA ARG A 126 16.26 -1.27 -5.40
C ARG A 126 16.81 -1.35 -6.83
N GLU A 127 17.69 -2.31 -7.09
CA GLU A 127 18.40 -2.46 -8.35
C GLU A 127 17.50 -3.06 -9.44
N ALA A 128 16.71 -4.09 -9.11
CA ALA A 128 15.89 -4.80 -10.08
C ALA A 128 14.53 -4.13 -10.30
N TYR A 129 13.91 -3.60 -9.24
CA TYR A 129 12.56 -3.05 -9.28
C TYR A 129 12.49 -1.75 -8.45
N PRO A 130 13.22 -0.69 -8.85
CA PRO A 130 13.37 0.53 -8.04
C PRO A 130 12.03 1.12 -7.61
N GLU A 131 11.06 1.21 -8.52
CA GLU A 131 9.73 1.77 -8.25
C GLU A 131 8.96 0.92 -7.24
N LYS A 132 8.86 -0.40 -7.48
CA LYS A 132 8.13 -1.32 -6.61
C LYS A 132 8.79 -1.42 -5.24
N TRP A 133 10.12 -1.45 -5.19
CA TRP A 133 10.90 -1.36 -3.96
C TRP A 133 10.54 -0.09 -3.19
N ALA A 134 10.53 1.09 -3.83
CA ALA A 134 10.20 2.35 -3.16
C ALA A 134 8.76 2.36 -2.62
N THR A 135 7.79 1.86 -3.39
CA THR A 135 6.40 1.74 -2.93
C THR A 135 6.29 0.79 -1.74
N THR A 136 6.96 -0.37 -1.77
CA THR A 136 6.96 -1.32 -0.65
C THR A 136 7.67 -0.75 0.58
N GLN A 137 8.77 0.00 0.41
CA GLN A 137 9.42 0.71 1.50
C GLN A 137 8.49 1.74 2.16
N MET A 138 7.73 2.50 1.36
CA MET A 138 6.72 3.43 1.88
C MET A 138 5.60 2.72 2.65
N ASN A 139 5.11 1.58 2.14
CA ASN A 139 4.09 0.77 2.84
C ASN A 139 4.62 0.26 4.18
N LEU A 140 5.87 -0.24 4.19
CA LEU A 140 6.55 -0.73 5.38
C LEU A 140 6.82 0.38 6.40
N ALA A 141 7.24 1.55 5.95
CA ALA A 141 7.40 2.74 6.79
C ALA A 141 6.09 3.14 7.48
N THR A 142 4.99 3.07 6.74
CA THR A 142 3.68 3.39 7.30
C THR A 142 3.19 2.31 8.27
N ALA A 143 3.47 1.03 8.00
CA ALA A 143 3.18 -0.06 8.92
C ALA A 143 3.97 0.09 10.24
N TYR A 144 5.25 0.47 10.19
CA TYR A 144 6.03 0.78 11.40
C TYR A 144 5.50 2.00 12.15
N SER A 145 5.03 3.03 11.44
CA SER A 145 4.38 4.19 12.06
C SER A 145 3.12 3.81 12.85
N ASP A 146 2.36 2.83 12.35
CA ASP A 146 1.14 2.31 12.97
C ASP A 146 1.41 1.20 14.02
N ARG A 147 2.66 0.73 14.14
CA ARG A 147 3.02 -0.45 14.93
C ARG A 147 2.87 -0.22 16.42
N ILE A 148 2.04 -1.06 17.04
CA ILE A 148 1.73 -1.02 18.48
C ILE A 148 2.74 -1.81 19.31
N ARG A 149 3.26 -2.93 18.77
CA ARG A 149 4.20 -3.80 19.47
C ARG A 149 5.63 -3.25 19.39
N GLY A 150 6.46 -3.62 20.36
CA GLY A 150 7.84 -3.14 20.47
C GLY A 150 7.94 -1.74 21.04
N GLU A 151 9.16 -1.19 21.03
CA GLU A 151 9.40 0.15 21.54
C GLU A 151 8.96 1.21 20.52
N LYS A 152 8.07 2.11 20.95
CA LYS A 152 7.58 3.21 20.10
C LYS A 152 8.71 4.03 19.46
N ALA A 153 9.78 4.28 20.21
CA ALA A 153 10.94 5.01 19.69
C ALA A 153 11.61 4.25 18.53
N ALA A 154 11.83 2.94 18.68
CA ALA A 154 12.42 2.13 17.62
C ALA A 154 11.50 2.02 16.39
N ASN A 155 10.19 1.91 16.60
CA ASN A 155 9.22 1.88 15.50
C ASN A 155 9.24 3.18 14.67
N VAL A 156 9.35 4.34 15.33
CA VAL A 156 9.44 5.62 14.62
C VAL A 156 10.76 5.75 13.85
N GLU A 157 11.90 5.33 14.41
CA GLU A 157 13.16 5.33 13.65
C GLU A 157 13.09 4.41 12.43
N ALA A 158 12.52 3.21 12.59
CA ALA A 158 12.32 2.29 11.47
C ALA A 158 11.42 2.90 10.39
N ALA A 159 10.35 3.61 10.77
CA ALA A 159 9.52 4.33 9.81
C ALA A 159 10.30 5.41 9.04
N ILE A 160 11.09 6.23 9.75
CA ILE A 160 11.91 7.29 9.16
C ILE A 160 12.90 6.70 8.14
N GLU A 161 13.65 5.67 8.52
CA GLU A 161 14.63 5.01 7.66
C GLU A 161 14.00 4.53 6.35
N ARG A 162 12.81 3.92 6.43
CA ARG A 162 12.12 3.33 5.28
C ARG A 162 11.50 4.40 4.37
N TYR A 163 10.98 5.50 4.92
CA TYR A 163 10.57 6.65 4.11
C TYR A 163 11.75 7.32 3.41
N GLU A 164 12.88 7.48 4.10
CA GLU A 164 14.09 8.05 3.51
C GLU A 164 14.62 7.16 2.37
N ALA A 165 14.64 5.84 2.56
CA ALA A 165 14.96 4.88 1.51
C ALA A 165 14.02 5.02 0.30
N ALA A 166 12.70 5.11 0.51
CA ALA A 166 11.74 5.30 -0.58
C ALA A 166 12.00 6.60 -1.38
N LEU A 167 12.39 7.68 -0.71
CA LEU A 167 12.70 8.98 -1.33
C LEU A 167 13.98 8.99 -2.17
N GLU A 168 14.82 7.96 -2.08
CA GLU A 168 15.98 7.82 -2.95
C GLU A 168 15.61 7.46 -4.40
N VAL A 169 14.42 6.90 -4.60
CA VAL A 169 13.87 6.56 -5.93
C VAL A 169 12.66 7.42 -6.25
N CYS A 170 11.75 7.57 -5.28
CA CYS A 170 10.60 8.42 -5.39
C CYS A 170 11.07 9.87 -5.33
N THR A 171 11.33 10.50 -6.47
CA THR A 171 11.77 11.89 -6.55
C THR A 171 10.64 12.80 -7.01
N ARG A 172 10.68 14.08 -6.63
CA ARG A 172 9.70 15.08 -7.06
C ARG A 172 9.53 15.14 -8.59
N ALA A 173 10.60 14.92 -9.35
CA ALA A 173 10.58 15.02 -10.80
C ALA A 173 9.89 13.82 -11.47
N ALA A 174 10.10 12.62 -10.93
CA ALA A 174 9.56 11.39 -11.50
C ALA A 174 8.16 11.05 -10.99
N TYR A 175 7.92 11.23 -9.68
CA TYR A 175 6.67 10.85 -9.01
C TYR A 175 6.26 11.98 -8.04
N PRO A 176 5.81 13.14 -8.55
CA PRO A 176 5.58 14.32 -7.73
C PRO A 176 4.56 14.09 -6.60
N GLU A 177 3.48 13.35 -6.86
CA GLU A 177 2.42 13.10 -5.89
C GLU A 177 2.87 12.11 -4.80
N GLU A 178 3.48 10.99 -5.20
CA GLU A 178 4.02 9.98 -4.30
C GLU A 178 5.16 10.56 -3.45
N TRP A 179 6.02 11.40 -4.05
CA TRP A 179 7.09 12.08 -3.35
C TRP A 179 6.51 13.01 -2.28
N ALA A 180 5.52 13.85 -2.63
CA ALA A 180 4.89 14.75 -1.69
C ALA A 180 4.17 14.00 -0.55
N MET A 181 3.47 12.89 -0.86
CA MET A 181 2.85 12.04 0.14
C MET A 181 3.88 11.39 1.07
N THR A 182 5.00 10.91 0.53
CA THR A 182 6.09 10.32 1.31
C THR A 182 6.72 11.36 2.23
N GLN A 183 6.93 12.59 1.73
CA GLN A 183 7.41 13.72 2.53
C GLN A 183 6.45 14.08 3.67
N MET A 184 5.13 14.12 3.43
CA MET A 184 4.14 14.36 4.50
C MET A 184 4.16 13.29 5.59
N ASN A 185 4.30 12.03 5.20
CA ASN A 185 4.35 10.92 6.13
C ASN A 185 5.65 10.95 6.95
N LEU A 186 6.78 11.25 6.30
CA LEU A 186 8.07 11.44 6.94
C LEU A 186 8.07 12.62 7.92
N ALA A 187 7.45 13.74 7.54
CA ALA A 187 7.24 14.88 8.43
C ALA A 187 6.47 14.48 9.70
N THR A 188 5.43 13.66 9.53
CA THR A 188 4.63 13.14 10.65
C THR A 188 5.45 12.20 11.54
N ALA A 189 6.32 11.38 10.96
CA ALA A 189 7.24 10.52 11.71
C ALA A 189 8.25 11.35 12.53
N TYR A 190 8.88 12.36 11.92
CA TYR A 190 9.77 13.29 12.63
C TYR A 190 9.07 14.04 13.76
N ARG A 191 7.84 14.53 13.53
CA ARG A 191 7.03 15.17 14.57
C ARG A 191 6.77 14.24 15.76
N ASN A 192 6.60 12.94 15.50
CA ASN A 192 6.33 11.93 16.52
C ASN A 192 7.61 11.29 17.10
N ARG A 193 8.79 11.68 16.59
CA ARG A 193 10.09 11.09 16.95
C ARG A 193 10.45 11.40 18.40
N ILE A 194 10.80 10.34 19.13
CA ILE A 194 11.12 10.39 20.57
C ILE A 194 12.62 10.63 20.79
N ARG A 195 13.47 10.09 19.91
CA ARG A 195 14.93 10.23 20.01
C ARG A 195 15.38 11.56 19.41
N GLY A 196 16.54 12.03 19.86
CA GLY A 196 17.11 13.31 19.43
C GLY A 196 16.49 14.51 20.14
N GLU A 197 16.93 15.70 19.72
CA GLU A 197 16.41 16.96 20.26
C GLU A 197 15.05 17.31 19.66
N LYS A 198 14.11 17.69 20.52
CA LYS A 198 12.74 18.03 20.08
C LYS A 198 12.72 19.17 19.05
N ALA A 199 13.60 20.17 19.20
CA ALA A 199 13.69 21.29 18.27
C ALA A 199 14.11 20.80 16.87
N ALA A 200 15.20 20.03 16.78
CA ALA A 200 15.67 19.44 15.53
C ALA A 200 14.61 18.54 14.86
N ASN A 201 13.86 17.76 15.64
CA ASN A 201 12.78 16.92 15.11
C ASN A 201 11.62 17.74 14.53
N VAL A 202 11.29 18.88 15.14
CA VAL A 202 10.26 19.80 14.63
C VAL A 202 10.75 20.52 13.37
N GLU A 203 12.01 20.97 13.35
CA GLU A 203 12.62 21.60 12.17
C GLU A 203 12.63 20.64 10.98
N ALA A 204 13.06 19.40 11.18
CA ALA A 204 12.99 18.36 10.16
C ALA A 204 11.55 18.11 9.69
N ALA A 205 10.57 18.07 10.59
CA ALA A 205 9.17 17.91 10.20
C ALA A 205 8.66 19.09 9.34
N ILE A 206 9.01 20.32 9.69
CA ILE A 206 8.63 21.52 8.94
C ILE A 206 9.21 21.48 7.52
N GLU A 207 10.50 21.20 7.39
CA GLU A 207 11.17 21.11 6.08
C GLU A 207 10.47 20.12 5.15
N ARG A 208 10.08 18.95 5.67
CA ARG A 208 9.40 17.90 4.89
C ARG A 208 7.96 18.28 4.54
N TYR A 209 7.24 18.97 5.43
CA TYR A 209 5.92 19.52 5.08
C TYR A 209 6.00 20.61 4.01
N GLU A 210 6.98 21.52 4.12
CA GLU A 210 7.23 22.56 3.12
C GLU A 210 7.55 21.94 1.76
N ALA A 211 8.41 20.93 1.72
CA ALA A 211 8.72 20.17 0.52
C ALA A 211 7.45 19.61 -0.15
N ALA A 212 6.57 18.94 0.61
CA ALA A 212 5.32 18.40 0.09
C ALA A 212 4.36 19.49 -0.45
N LEU A 213 4.29 20.64 0.24
CA LEU A 213 3.45 21.76 -0.17
C LEU A 213 3.84 22.32 -1.54
N GLU A 214 5.11 22.24 -1.95
CA GLU A 214 5.54 22.72 -3.27
C GLU A 214 4.90 21.96 -4.46
N VAL A 215 4.36 20.77 -4.22
CA VAL A 215 3.60 20.00 -5.22
C VAL A 215 2.12 20.34 -5.14
N TYR A 216 1.54 20.26 -3.93
CA TYR A 216 0.09 20.47 -3.76
C TYR A 216 -0.36 21.91 -3.97
N THR A 217 0.51 22.90 -3.76
CA THR A 217 0.19 24.31 -4.04
C THR A 217 0.33 24.68 -5.52
N ARG A 218 1.19 23.98 -6.28
CA ARG A 218 1.35 24.18 -7.72
C ARG A 218 0.22 23.55 -8.55
N ALA A 219 -0.38 22.47 -8.07
CA ALA A 219 -1.55 21.86 -8.72
C ALA A 219 -2.84 22.68 -8.57
N ALA A 220 -2.83 23.73 -7.72
CA ALA A 220 -3.99 24.57 -7.43
C ALA A 220 -4.08 25.87 -8.28
N TYR A 221 -3.21 26.05 -9.28
CA TYR A 221 -3.20 27.22 -10.19
C TYR A 221 -3.13 26.81 -11.66
#